data_AF-A0A7G2K067-F1
#
_entry.id   AF-A0A7G2K067-F1
#
_cell.length_a   1.000
_cell.length_b   1.000
_cell.length_c   1.000
_cell.angle_alpha   90.00
_cell.angle_beta   90.00
_cell.angle_gamma   90.00
#
_symmetry.space_group_name_H-M   'P 1'
#
loop_
_entity.id
_entity.type
_entity.pdbx_description
1 polymer ?
#
loop_
_entity_poly.entity_id
_entity_poly.type
_entity_poly.pdbx_seq_one_letter_code
_entity_poly.pdbx_strand_id
1 'polypeptide(L)'
;CLDILDYFHALCEKHQIRYSLGGGTLIGAIRHQGFIPWDDDIDVYMHRDEYQKFINAWLHEKHERYSIGTAEDILASNTGEMAKIFDCRTQITDAKGRKSPMFMDIFIYDGVPNEPKIIYPLMKKHRRIKLRFSSCKKRWLRSKENTLQRTILDKFH
;
A
#
# COMPACT_ATOMS: atom_id res chain seq x y z
N CYS A 1 9.54 12.49 3.92
CA CYS A 1 8.11 12.43 3.60
C CYS A 1 7.76 13.28 2.37
N LEU A 2 8.15 14.55 2.26
CA LEU A 2 7.76 15.39 1.12
C LEU A 2 8.20 14.85 -0.26
N ASP A 3 9.44 14.37 -0.38
CA ASP A 3 9.97 13.90 -1.67
C ASP A 3 9.13 12.80 -2.34
N ILE A 4 8.57 11.86 -1.57
CA ILE A 4 7.76 10.76 -2.14
C ILE A 4 6.41 11.27 -2.63
N LEU A 5 5.82 12.25 -1.94
CA LEU A 5 4.57 12.88 -2.36
C LEU A 5 4.79 13.78 -3.57
N ASP A 6 5.87 14.56 -3.60
CA ASP A 6 6.23 15.40 -4.76
C ASP A 6 6.50 14.55 -5.99
N TYR A 7 7.21 13.43 -5.81
CA TYR A 7 7.45 12.45 -6.87
C TYR A 7 6.14 11.85 -7.40
N PHE A 8 5.27 11.40 -6.50
CA PHE A 8 3.96 10.86 -6.84
C PHE A 8 3.09 11.89 -7.56
N HIS A 9 3.03 13.12 -7.05
CA HIS A 9 2.28 14.21 -7.64
C HIS A 9 2.78 14.52 -9.06
N ALA A 10 4.10 14.63 -9.26
CA ALA A 10 4.67 14.88 -10.58
C ALA A 10 4.34 13.76 -11.59
N LEU A 11 4.35 12.50 -11.15
CA LEU A 11 3.93 11.37 -11.99
C LEU A 11 2.43 11.46 -12.32
N CYS A 12 1.59 11.78 -11.34
CA CYS A 12 0.15 11.95 -11.57
C CYS A 12 -0.15 13.10 -12.54
N GLU A 13 0.48 14.27 -12.38
CA GLU A 13 0.32 15.42 -13.27
C GLU A 13 0.72 15.09 -14.71
N LYS A 14 1.88 14.45 -14.88
CA LYS A 14 2.41 14.04 -16.19
C LYS A 14 1.44 13.15 -16.96
N HIS A 15 0.71 12.28 -16.26
CA HIS A 15 -0.22 11.31 -16.85
C HIS A 15 -1.70 11.70 -16.70
N GLN A 16 -1.99 12.92 -16.22
CA GLN A 16 -3.35 13.43 -16.00
C GLN A 16 -4.20 12.53 -15.09
N ILE A 17 -3.59 12.03 -14.02
CA ILE A 17 -4.20 11.10 -13.08
C ILE A 17 -4.69 11.88 -11.87
N ARG A 18 -5.98 11.71 -11.55
CA ARG A 18 -6.60 12.40 -10.43
C ARG A 18 -6.45 11.61 -9.15
N TYR A 19 -6.13 12.31 -8.07
CA TYR A 19 -6.11 11.78 -6.71
C TYR A 19 -6.59 12.84 -5.73
N SER A 20 -6.80 12.45 -4.48
CA SER A 20 -7.12 13.37 -3.38
C SER A 20 -6.23 13.04 -2.19
N LEU A 21 -5.78 14.06 -1.47
CA LEU A 21 -5.18 13.85 -0.14
C LEU A 21 -6.29 13.45 0.83
N GLY A 22 -5.97 12.62 1.82
CA GLY A 22 -6.89 12.39 2.93
C GLY A 22 -6.18 12.25 4.27
N GLY A 23 -6.93 11.83 5.29
CA GLY A 23 -6.40 11.64 6.63
C GLY A 23 -5.70 12.88 7.22
N GLY A 24 -4.62 12.63 7.97
CA GLY A 24 -3.75 13.65 8.57
C GLY A 24 -3.07 14.54 7.52
N THR A 25 -2.75 13.97 6.34
CA THR A 25 -2.13 14.68 5.22
C THR A 25 -3.01 15.84 4.70
N LEU A 26 -4.31 15.61 4.50
CA LEU A 26 -5.24 16.66 4.06
C LEU A 26 -5.42 17.74 5.15
N ILE A 27 -5.52 17.34 6.41
CA ILE A 27 -5.65 18.27 7.54
C ILE A 27 -4.39 19.12 7.68
N GLY A 28 -3.21 18.53 7.52
CA GLY A 28 -1.94 19.25 7.49
C GLY A 28 -1.92 20.30 6.39
N ALA A 29 -2.19 19.90 5.15
CA ALA A 29 -2.17 20.80 3.99
C ALA A 29 -3.03 22.06 4.21
N ILE A 30 -4.24 21.88 4.77
CA ILE A 30 -5.17 23.00 5.02
C ILE A 30 -4.73 23.82 6.25
N ARG A 31 -4.39 23.17 7.37
CA ARG A 31 -4.17 23.84 8.67
C ARG A 31 -2.80 24.47 8.80
N HIS A 32 -1.77 23.80 8.30
CA HIS A 32 -0.36 24.20 8.45
C HIS A 32 0.28 24.68 7.15
N GLN A 33 -0.47 24.68 6.03
CA GLN A 33 0.08 24.96 4.69
C GLN A 33 1.28 24.04 4.38
N GLY A 34 1.23 22.81 4.90
CA GLY A 34 2.34 21.87 4.93
C GLY A 34 2.01 20.66 5.81
N PHE A 35 2.98 19.79 6.06
CA PHE A 35 2.75 18.60 6.88
C PHE A 35 2.48 18.93 8.36
N ILE A 36 1.74 18.06 9.03
CA ILE A 36 1.67 18.08 10.49
C ILE A 36 3.06 17.67 11.01
N PRO A 37 3.72 18.45 11.91
CA PRO A 37 5.11 18.21 12.29
C PRO A 37 5.40 16.87 12.98
N TRP A 38 4.35 16.15 13.37
CA TRP A 38 4.41 14.85 14.04
C TRP A 38 3.76 13.72 13.23
N ASP A 39 3.28 13.98 12.00
CA ASP A 39 2.82 12.93 11.08
C ASP A 39 4.02 12.27 10.41
N ASP A 40 4.05 10.95 10.42
CA ASP A 40 5.03 10.12 9.73
C ASP A 40 4.44 9.39 8.50
N ASP A 41 3.13 9.51 8.25
CA ASP A 41 2.40 8.86 7.17
C ASP A 41 1.84 9.86 6.12
N ILE A 42 1.72 9.37 4.88
CA ILE A 42 1.11 10.12 3.78
C ILE A 42 -0.02 9.27 3.22
N ASP A 43 -1.24 9.81 3.25
CA ASP A 43 -2.44 9.13 2.76
C ASP A 43 -3.00 9.82 1.52
N VAL A 44 -3.05 9.08 0.41
CA VAL A 44 -3.72 9.52 -0.82
C VAL A 44 -4.85 8.57 -1.18
N TYR A 45 -5.87 9.11 -1.80
CA TYR A 45 -7.07 8.40 -2.23
C TYR A 45 -7.23 8.50 -3.73
N MET A 46 -7.57 7.39 -4.36
CA MET A 46 -7.79 7.29 -5.80
C MET A 46 -9.04 6.46 -6.08
N HIS A 47 -9.82 6.83 -7.10
CA HIS A 47 -10.81 5.91 -7.65
C HIS A 47 -10.11 4.73 -8.34
N ARG A 48 -10.76 3.56 -8.40
CA ARG A 48 -10.16 2.36 -9.00
C ARG A 48 -9.67 2.57 -10.45
N ASP A 49 -10.40 3.34 -11.25
CA ASP A 49 -10.01 3.68 -12.61
C ASP A 49 -8.74 4.54 -12.66
N GLU A 50 -8.65 5.58 -11.83
CA GLU A 50 -7.44 6.42 -11.71
C GLU A 50 -6.25 5.62 -11.15
N TYR A 51 -6.48 4.75 -10.16
CA TYR A 51 -5.46 3.85 -9.64
C TYR A 51 -4.91 2.92 -10.74
N GLN A 52 -5.77 2.38 -11.60
CA GLN A 52 -5.31 1.53 -12.69
C GLN A 52 -4.45 2.30 -13.70
N LYS A 53 -4.82 3.56 -14.01
CA LYS A 53 -3.97 4.44 -14.83
C LYS A 53 -2.62 4.69 -14.17
N PHE A 54 -2.61 4.89 -12.85
CA PHE A 54 -1.39 5.10 -12.08
C PHE A 54 -0.46 3.90 -12.09
N ILE A 55 -0.98 2.70 -11.83
CA ILE A 55 -0.18 1.48 -11.91
C ILE A 55 0.39 1.30 -13.33
N ASN A 56 -0.42 1.56 -14.36
CA ASN A 56 0.07 1.51 -15.73
C ASN A 56 1.20 2.52 -15.95
N ALA A 57 1.02 3.78 -15.56
CA ALA A 57 2.06 4.81 -15.67
C ALA A 57 3.35 4.43 -14.93
N TRP A 58 3.22 3.95 -13.68
CA TRP A 58 4.33 3.48 -12.85
C TRP A 58 5.13 2.37 -13.55
N LEU A 59 4.45 1.36 -14.11
CA LEU A 59 5.13 0.24 -14.76
C LEU A 59 5.91 0.63 -16.03
N HIS A 60 5.59 1.76 -16.65
CA HIS A 60 6.29 2.26 -17.84
C HIS A 60 7.48 3.17 -17.52
N GLU A 61 7.72 3.48 -16.25
CA GLU A 61 8.82 4.33 -15.81
C GLU A 61 9.82 3.57 -14.95
N LYS A 62 11.07 4.04 -14.92
CA LYS A 62 12.09 3.49 -14.03
C LYS A 62 12.12 4.31 -12.75
N HIS A 63 11.99 3.63 -11.62
CA HIS A 63 11.99 4.22 -10.29
C HIS A 63 13.26 3.78 -9.54
N GLU A 64 14.25 4.67 -9.40
CA GLU A 64 15.51 4.31 -8.72
C GLU A 64 15.43 4.34 -7.19
N ARG A 65 14.64 5.29 -6.65
CA ARG A 65 14.52 5.53 -5.21
C ARG A 65 13.28 4.85 -4.60
N TYR A 66 12.24 4.68 -5.40
CA TYR A 66 10.93 4.26 -4.90
C TYR A 66 10.55 2.90 -5.44
N SER A 67 9.90 2.10 -4.61
CA SER A 67 9.30 0.82 -5.00
C SER A 67 7.82 0.83 -4.64
N ILE A 68 7.03 0.02 -5.33
CA ILE A 68 5.58 -0.09 -5.08
C ILE A 68 5.20 -1.52 -4.70
N GLY A 69 4.39 -1.66 -3.67
CA GLY A 69 3.58 -2.84 -3.42
C GLY A 69 2.16 -2.57 -3.89
N THR A 70 1.76 -3.17 -5.02
CA THR A 70 0.42 -2.95 -5.58
C THR A 70 -0.64 -3.69 -4.77
N ALA A 71 -1.89 -3.24 -4.86
CA ALA A 71 -3.01 -3.96 -4.25
C ALA A 71 -3.16 -5.37 -4.84
N GLU A 72 -2.75 -5.57 -6.09
CA GLU A 72 -2.84 -6.85 -6.81
C GLU A 72 -1.69 -7.81 -6.44
N ASP A 73 -0.59 -7.31 -5.90
CA ASP A 73 0.55 -8.16 -5.52
C ASP A 73 0.22 -8.99 -4.27
N ILE A 74 0.16 -10.31 -4.45
CA ILE A 74 -0.10 -11.31 -3.40
C ILE A 74 0.93 -11.24 -2.28
N LEU A 75 2.15 -10.80 -2.56
CA LEU A 75 3.23 -10.71 -1.58
C LEU A 75 3.22 -9.38 -0.81
N ALA A 76 2.63 -8.32 -1.37
CA ALA A 76 2.52 -7.01 -0.71
C ALA A 76 1.85 -7.08 0.68
N SER A 77 2.18 -6.12 1.54
CA SER A 77 1.69 -6.08 2.93
C SER A 77 0.17 -5.96 3.01
N ASN A 78 -0.45 -5.23 2.07
CA ASN A 78 -1.88 -4.89 2.10
C ASN A 78 -2.62 -5.32 0.82
N THR A 79 -2.24 -6.48 0.26
CA THR A 79 -2.88 -7.09 -0.91
C THR A 79 -4.41 -7.02 -0.82
N GLY A 80 -5.04 -6.51 -1.88
CA GLY A 80 -6.47 -6.48 -2.10
C GLY A 80 -7.18 -5.26 -1.52
N GLU A 81 -6.45 -4.34 -0.87
CA GLU A 81 -7.06 -3.17 -0.21
C GLU A 81 -6.43 -1.84 -0.61
N MET A 82 -5.10 -1.78 -0.62
CA MET A 82 -4.37 -0.55 -0.89
C MET A 82 -3.03 -0.87 -1.53
N ALA A 83 -2.51 0.10 -2.28
CA ALA A 83 -1.11 0.08 -2.69
C ALA A 83 -0.27 0.90 -1.73
N LYS A 84 1.02 0.59 -1.65
CA LYS A 84 1.98 1.34 -0.85
C LYS A 84 3.21 1.66 -1.69
N ILE A 85 3.68 2.90 -1.64
CA ILE A 85 4.98 3.27 -2.19
C ILE A 85 5.98 3.34 -1.04
N PHE A 86 7.15 2.75 -1.22
CA PHE A 86 8.23 2.72 -0.25
C PHE A 86 9.42 3.52 -0.75
N ASP A 87 9.99 4.37 0.10
CA ASP A 87 11.30 4.99 -0.13
C ASP A 87 12.39 4.01 0.29
N CYS A 88 13.17 3.54 -0.69
CA CYS A 88 14.23 2.55 -0.45
C CYS A 88 15.49 3.17 0.18
N ARG A 89 15.60 4.51 0.27
CA ARG A 89 16.75 5.22 0.83
C ARG A 89 16.53 5.68 2.26
N THR A 90 15.28 5.88 2.68
CA THR A 90 14.95 6.43 4.00
C THR A 90 14.36 5.37 4.92
N GLN A 91 14.94 5.24 6.12
CA GLN A 91 14.45 4.31 7.15
C GLN A 91 14.02 5.08 8.41
N ILE A 92 12.87 4.68 8.94
CA ILE A 92 12.34 5.14 10.22
C ILE A 92 12.68 4.09 11.27
N THR A 93 13.19 4.54 12.41
CA THR A 93 13.45 3.67 13.57
C THR A 93 12.43 3.99 14.64
N ASP A 94 11.64 3.00 15.04
CA ASP A 94 10.65 3.20 16.10
C ASP A 94 11.29 3.24 17.50
N ALA A 95 10.49 3.59 18.51
CA ALA A 95 10.96 3.64 19.91
C ALA A 95 11.50 2.30 20.46
N LYS A 96 11.29 1.18 19.75
CA LYS A 96 11.78 -0.16 20.09
C LYS A 96 13.01 -0.55 19.25
N GLY A 97 13.57 0.36 18.46
CA GLY A 97 14.74 0.13 17.62
C GLY A 97 14.44 -0.64 16.32
N ARG A 98 13.17 -0.87 15.99
CA ARG A 98 12.80 -1.57 14.75
C ARG A 98 12.89 -0.61 13.57
N LYS A 99 13.59 -1.02 12.52
CA LYS A 99 13.75 -0.25 11.29
C LYS A 99 12.68 -0.62 10.28
N SER A 100 12.02 0.37 9.72
CA SER A 100 11.06 0.21 8.61
C SER A 100 11.34 1.25 7.54
N PRO A 101 11.15 0.93 6.25
CA PRO A 101 11.22 1.96 5.20
C PRO A 101 10.10 2.99 5.41
N MET A 102 10.36 4.22 5.02
CA MET A 102 9.32 5.24 4.91
C MET A 102 8.35 4.86 3.79
N PHE A 103 7.05 5.04 4.00
CA PHE A 103 6.04 4.66 3.03
C PHE A 103 4.93 5.70 2.88
N MET A 104 4.22 5.63 1.77
CA MET A 104 2.99 6.37 1.47
C MET A 104 1.89 5.39 1.09
N ASP A 105 0.70 5.59 1.64
CA ASP A 105 -0.47 4.73 1.43
C ASP A 105 -1.39 5.29 0.34
N ILE A 106 -1.77 4.42 -0.59
CA ILE A 106 -2.71 4.71 -1.69
C ILE A 106 -3.98 3.92 -1.45
N PHE A 107 -4.99 4.59 -0.91
CA PHE A 107 -6.32 4.03 -0.71
C PHE A 107 -7.11 4.03 -2.01
N ILE A 108 -7.73 2.89 -2.32
CA ILE A 108 -8.48 2.69 -3.55
C ILE A 108 -9.97 2.73 -3.22
N TYR A 109 -10.69 3.72 -3.77
CA TYR A 109 -12.13 3.78 -3.70
C TYR A 109 -12.75 2.86 -4.75
N ASP A 110 -13.35 1.78 -4.25
CA ASP A 110 -14.28 0.95 -4.99
C ASP A 110 -15.71 1.46 -4.83
N GLY A 111 -16.47 1.40 -5.93
CA GLY A 111 -17.88 1.74 -5.89
C GLY A 111 -18.64 0.84 -4.91
N VAL A 112 -19.25 1.44 -3.89
CA VAL A 112 -20.12 0.74 -2.94
C VAL A 112 -21.56 1.21 -3.16
N PRO A 113 -22.56 0.31 -3.20
CA PRO A 113 -23.97 0.70 -3.27
C PRO A 113 -24.35 1.63 -2.10
N ASN A 114 -25.21 2.63 -2.35
CA ASN A 114 -25.64 3.60 -1.33
C ASN A 114 -26.64 3.02 -0.30
N GLU A 115 -26.94 1.73 -0.35
CA GLU A 115 -27.92 1.09 0.52
C GLU A 115 -27.24 0.39 1.72
N PRO A 116 -27.44 0.87 2.97
CA PRO A 116 -26.81 0.28 4.15
C PRO A 116 -27.07 -1.23 4.32
N LYS A 117 -28.26 -1.70 3.92
CA LYS A 117 -28.63 -3.12 3.96
C LYS A 117 -27.77 -4.00 3.06
N ILE A 118 -27.18 -3.43 2.00
CA ILE A 118 -26.24 -4.12 1.11
C ILE A 118 -24.80 -3.95 1.63
N ILE A 119 -24.46 -2.75 2.10
CA ILE A 119 -23.13 -2.40 2.61
C ILE A 119 -22.71 -3.33 3.76
N TYR A 120 -23.51 -3.44 4.83
CA TYR A 120 -23.07 -4.19 6.02
C TYR A 120 -22.80 -5.68 5.76
N PRO A 121 -23.67 -6.42 5.04
CA PRO A 121 -23.37 -7.80 4.66
C PRO A 121 -22.13 -7.92 3.76
N LEU A 122 -21.94 -6.99 2.82
CA LEU A 122 -20.78 -6.97 1.93
C LEU A 122 -19.48 -6.75 2.71
N MET A 123 -19.43 -5.77 3.61
CA MET A 123 -18.28 -5.51 4.48
C MET A 123 -17.98 -6.72 5.37
N LYS A 124 -19.00 -7.36 5.95
CA LYS A 124 -18.83 -8.58 6.76
C LYS A 124 -18.30 -9.74 5.92
N LYS A 125 -18.76 -9.90 4.67
CA LYS A 125 -18.24 -10.89 3.73
C LYS A 125 -16.78 -10.59 3.38
N HIS A 126 -16.47 -9.36 3.01
CA HIS A 126 -15.12 -8.91 2.68
C HIS A 126 -14.14 -9.17 3.84
N ARG A 127 -14.49 -8.75 5.06
CA ARG A 127 -13.67 -9.02 6.27
C ARG A 127 -13.38 -10.51 6.46
N ARG A 128 -14.37 -11.39 6.25
CA ARG A 128 -14.17 -12.85 6.33
C ARG A 128 -13.24 -13.38 5.25
N ILE A 129 -13.40 -12.90 4.01
CA ILE A 129 -12.53 -13.29 2.88
C ILE A 129 -11.10 -12.85 3.16
N LYS A 130 -10.89 -11.60 3.60
CA LYS A 130 -9.57 -11.08 3.98
C LYS A 130 -8.89 -11.92 5.04
N LEU A 131 -9.59 -12.25 6.13
CA LEU A 131 -9.06 -13.09 7.21
C LEU A 131 -8.66 -14.49 6.70
N ARG A 132 -9.49 -15.09 5.83
CA ARG A 132 -9.17 -16.37 5.20
C ARG A 132 -7.95 -16.26 4.29
N PHE A 133 -7.87 -15.22 3.45
CA PHE A 133 -6.74 -14.97 2.58
C PHE A 133 -5.44 -14.82 3.39
N SER A 134 -5.45 -13.99 4.44
CA SER A 134 -4.29 -13.82 5.33
C SER A 134 -3.84 -15.14 5.97
N SER A 135 -4.79 -15.96 6.43
CA SER A 135 -4.50 -17.30 6.97
C SER A 135 -3.88 -18.23 5.92
N CYS A 136 -4.43 -18.27 4.70
CA CYS A 136 -3.89 -19.05 3.59
C CYS A 136 -2.50 -18.58 3.18
N LYS A 137 -2.30 -17.27 3.02
CA LYS A 137 -1.00 -16.64 2.70
C LYS A 137 0.05 -17.02 3.74
N LYS A 138 -0.28 -16.92 5.04
CA LYS A 138 0.62 -17.31 6.13
C LYS A 138 1.00 -18.80 6.07
N ARG A 139 0.05 -19.69 5.79
CA ARG A 139 0.32 -21.14 5.63
C ARG A 139 1.19 -21.42 4.41
N TRP A 140 0.92 -20.76 3.30
CA TRP A 140 1.69 -20.90 2.07
C TRP A 140 3.14 -20.42 2.25
N LEU A 141 3.37 -19.26 2.86
CA LEU A 141 4.71 -18.78 3.20
C LEU A 141 5.46 -19.76 4.10
N ARG A 142 4.82 -20.25 5.17
CA ARG A 142 5.39 -21.29 6.05
C ARG A 142 5.74 -22.57 5.30
N SER A 143 4.90 -22.98 4.34
CA SER A 143 5.19 -24.18 3.55
C SER A 143 6.43 -24.01 2.67
N LYS A 144 6.68 -22.82 2.15
CA LYS A 144 7.90 -22.54 1.37
C LYS A 144 9.16 -22.56 2.22
N GLU A 145 9.09 -22.12 3.48
CA GLU A 145 10.22 -22.09 4.41
C GLU A 145 10.47 -23.45 5.07
N ASN A 146 9.41 -24.22 5.37
CA ASN A 146 9.46 -25.47 6.13
C ASN A 146 9.04 -26.71 5.31
N THR A 147 9.28 -26.74 4.00
CA THR A 147 9.06 -27.99 3.26
C THR A 147 10.07 -29.02 3.75
N LEU A 148 9.58 -30.23 4.09
CA LEU A 148 10.40 -31.43 4.32
C LEU A 148 11.44 -31.60 3.20
N GLN A 149 11.08 -31.26 1.95
CA GLN A 149 12.01 -31.22 0.82
C GLN A 149 13.18 -30.25 1.01
N ARG A 150 12.99 -29.02 1.52
CA ARG A 150 14.10 -28.09 1.79
C ARG A 150 14.97 -28.57 2.95
N THR A 151 14.36 -29.01 4.04
CA THR A 151 15.09 -29.58 5.19
C THR A 151 15.87 -30.85 4.84
N ILE A 152 15.38 -31.64 3.88
CA ILE A 152 16.09 -32.81 3.35
C ILE A 152 17.20 -32.36 2.39
N LEU A 153 16.94 -31.45 1.45
CA LEU A 153 17.92 -30.99 0.46
C LEU A 153 19.07 -30.17 1.07
N ASP A 154 18.80 -29.35 2.08
CA ASP A 154 19.83 -28.57 2.81
C ASP A 154 20.74 -29.46 3.68
N LYS A 155 20.37 -30.73 3.92
CA LYS A 155 21.23 -31.71 4.61
C LYS A 155 22.21 -32.44 3.68
N PHE A 156 22.09 -32.24 2.36
CA PHE A 156 22.94 -32.88 1.35
C PHE A 156 23.91 -31.90 0.66
N HIS A 157 24.04 -30.67 1.19
CA HIS A 157 25.06 -29.68 0.86
C HIS A 157 25.90 -29.37 2.10
#